data_AF-A0A484LVB2-F1
#
_entry.id   AF-A0A484LVB2-F1
#
_cell.length_a   1.000
_cell.length_b   1.000
_cell.length_c   1.000
_cell.angle_alpha   90.00
_cell.angle_beta   90.00
_cell.angle_gamma   90.00
#
_symmetry.space_group_name_H-M   'P 1'
#
loop_
_entity.id
_entity.type
_entity.pdbx_description
1 polymer ?
#
loop_
_entity_poly.entity_id
_entity_poly.type
_entity_poly.pdbx_seq_one_letter_code
_entity_poly.pdbx_strand_id
1 'polypeptide(L)'
;MAWRSLYLWRCSETVLETAATGCRFYRTKPKAVDLRKLRPMILKRIENRAKDYPVKGMVPVAEEVLKFRALLYHGVSTLLQHFPVWACKYCQEVYVGESGHLIRTCGGYRRRSKNQLHVWTNATLDNILLPVQTFHLHNMFQNIIKHHERFDHDRIPAVVELCLQAGANSNDETIHKLSMELESYLRTETSFKKKLMLAGMETLKAWETVRSGVGKLLLVYPAKVCKHCSEVHVGPSGHKARLCGVFKYESWRRGHFWEKASVDDLLPQNVVWHRRPQDPPLLVDEGRNYYGHAPAVIDLCTKAGAIQPSKYNCMMKVDGLSPPIAATT
;
A
#
# COMPACT_ATOMS: atom_id res chain seq x y z
N MET A 1 47.73 17.21 22.48
CA MET A 1 46.71 18.28 22.39
C MET A 1 45.56 17.75 21.58
N ALA A 2 44.49 17.31 22.26
CA ALA A 2 43.25 18.09 22.40
C ALA A 2 42.49 18.12 21.06
N TRP A 3 41.48 17.27 20.87
CA TRP A 3 40.07 17.51 21.24
C TRP A 3 39.45 18.70 20.50
N ARG A 4 38.20 18.48 20.05
CA ARG A 4 37.24 19.41 19.39
C ARG A 4 37.27 19.23 17.85
N SER A 5 36.26 18.66 17.21
CA SER A 5 34.87 19.09 17.27
C SER A 5 33.90 17.95 16.94
N LEU A 6 33.30 17.39 17.99
CA LEU A 6 31.98 16.74 17.98
C LEU A 6 31.03 17.67 18.73
N TYR A 7 30.88 18.90 18.22
CA TYR A 7 29.77 19.76 18.59
C TYR A 7 28.62 19.45 17.65
N LEU A 8 27.61 18.76 18.19
CA LEU A 8 26.17 18.82 17.82
C LEU A 8 25.37 17.63 18.39
N TRP A 9 25.96 16.84 19.30
CA TRP A 9 25.24 15.79 20.05
C TRP A 9 25.10 16.09 21.55
N ARG A 10 25.20 17.37 21.94
CA ARG A 10 25.11 17.81 23.35
C ARG A 10 23.99 18.83 23.58
N CYS A 11 22.78 18.52 23.11
CA CYS A 11 21.55 19.22 23.51
C CYS A 11 20.38 18.23 23.57
N SER A 12 20.39 17.36 24.58
CA SER A 12 19.16 16.74 25.11
C SER A 12 19.34 16.10 26.49
N GLU A 13 20.53 16.15 27.09
CA GLU A 13 20.84 15.48 28.36
C GLU A 13 20.56 16.32 29.62
N THR A 14 19.92 17.50 29.50
CA THR A 14 19.72 18.43 30.63
C THR A 14 18.27 18.58 31.10
N VAL A 15 17.46 17.50 31.04
CA VAL A 15 16.10 17.52 31.63
C VAL A 15 15.83 16.33 32.58
N LEU A 16 16.82 15.48 32.88
CA LEU A 16 16.62 14.30 33.75
C LEU A 16 17.60 14.18 34.93
N GLU A 17 18.28 15.26 35.32
CA GLU A 17 19.26 15.22 36.42
C GLU A 17 18.71 15.61 37.82
N THR A 18 17.43 15.92 37.99
CA THR A 18 16.88 16.32 39.30
C THR A 18 15.96 15.31 39.98
N ALA A 19 16.07 14.02 39.64
CA ALA A 19 15.39 12.94 40.39
C ALA A 19 16.31 11.74 40.71
N ALA A 20 17.63 11.93 40.67
CA ALA A 20 18.62 10.87 40.84
C ALA A 20 19.24 10.79 42.25
N THR A 21 18.62 11.39 43.26
CA THR A 21 19.00 11.25 44.68
C THR A 21 18.01 10.34 45.39
N GLY A 22 18.13 9.02 45.18
CA GLY A 22 17.39 8.05 46.01
C GLY A 22 17.21 6.63 45.50
N CYS A 23 17.46 6.33 44.22
CA CYS A 23 17.25 4.97 43.70
C CYS A 23 18.57 4.21 43.56
N ARG A 24 18.87 3.36 44.55
CA ARG A 24 19.88 2.30 44.40
C ARG A 24 19.45 1.38 43.26
N PHE A 25 20.14 1.44 42.12
CA PHE A 25 19.96 0.47 41.04
C PHE A 25 20.50 -0.89 41.51
N TYR A 26 19.63 -1.72 42.08
CA TYR A 26 19.91 -3.15 42.18
C TYR A 26 19.96 -3.71 40.76
N ARG A 27 21.17 -4.02 40.27
CA ARG A 27 21.37 -4.88 39.10
C ARG A 27 20.94 -6.29 39.48
N THR A 28 19.64 -6.54 39.60
CA THR A 28 19.10 -7.88 39.67
C THR A 28 19.35 -8.52 38.32
N LYS A 29 20.19 -9.57 38.27
CA LYS A 29 20.17 -10.49 37.13
C LYS A 29 18.71 -10.95 37.03
N PRO A 30 17.96 -10.66 35.95
CA PRO A 30 16.60 -11.16 35.86
C PRO A 30 16.72 -12.67 35.96
N LYS A 31 16.04 -13.29 36.93
CA LYS A 31 15.93 -14.75 36.99
C LYS A 31 15.47 -15.17 35.60
N ALA A 32 16.32 -15.90 34.88
CA ALA A 32 16.06 -16.29 33.51
C ALA A 32 14.68 -16.95 33.47
N VAL A 33 13.74 -16.31 32.79
CA VAL A 33 12.38 -16.80 32.68
C VAL A 33 12.45 -18.16 31.98
N ASP A 34 12.01 -19.22 32.66
CA ASP A 34 12.07 -20.57 32.11
C ASP A 34 11.03 -20.72 30.98
N LEU A 35 11.49 -20.55 29.75
CA LEU A 35 10.66 -20.66 28.54
C LEU A 35 10.02 -22.04 28.41
N ARG A 36 10.59 -23.11 29.02
CA ARG A 36 9.97 -24.44 29.01
C ARG A 36 8.67 -24.46 29.81
N LYS A 37 8.58 -23.69 30.90
CA LYS A 37 7.36 -23.55 31.72
C LYS A 37 6.34 -22.62 31.08
N LEU A 38 6.77 -21.56 30.39
CA LEU A 38 5.85 -20.63 29.73
C LEU A 38 5.30 -21.15 28.40
N ARG A 39 6.06 -21.98 27.67
CA ARG A 39 5.66 -22.47 26.33
C ARG A 39 4.28 -23.13 26.32
N PRO A 40 3.92 -24.04 27.24
CA PRO A 40 2.57 -24.61 27.30
C PRO A 40 1.49 -23.55 27.54
N MET A 41 1.74 -22.57 28.41
CA MET A 41 0.79 -21.49 28.70
C MET A 41 0.57 -20.57 27.48
N ILE A 42 1.64 -20.27 26.74
CA ILE A 42 1.58 -19.45 25.52
C ILE A 42 0.79 -20.18 24.43
N LEU A 43 1.09 -21.46 24.20
CA LEU A 43 0.36 -22.27 23.21
C LEU A 43 -1.12 -22.37 23.56
N LYS A 44 -1.46 -22.63 24.83
CA LYS A 44 -2.85 -22.64 25.31
C LYS A 44 -3.55 -21.28 25.12
N ARG A 45 -2.84 -20.18 25.32
CA ARG A 45 -3.39 -18.82 25.08
C ARG A 45 -3.62 -18.56 23.58
N ILE A 46 -2.73 -19.01 22.71
CA ILE A 46 -2.90 -18.88 21.25
C ILE A 46 -4.10 -19.72 20.79
N GLU A 47 -4.18 -20.97 21.24
CA GLU A 47 -5.30 -21.87 20.94
C GLU A 47 -6.63 -21.29 21.42
N ASN A 48 -6.67 -20.74 22.63
CA ASN A 48 -7.88 -20.10 23.14
C ASN A 48 -8.27 -18.85 22.34
N ARG A 49 -7.31 -18.01 21.93
CA ARG A 49 -7.60 -16.86 21.04
C ARG A 49 -8.11 -17.32 19.69
N ALA A 50 -7.56 -18.40 19.14
CA ALA A 50 -7.95 -18.90 17.82
C ALA A 50 -9.44 -19.30 17.75
N LYS A 51 -10.05 -19.69 18.89
CA LYS A 51 -11.48 -20.02 18.98
C LYS A 51 -12.41 -18.84 18.71
N ASP A 52 -11.93 -17.61 18.92
CA ASP A 52 -12.71 -16.40 18.70
C ASP A 52 -12.68 -15.92 17.23
N TYR A 53 -11.93 -16.62 16.36
CA TYR A 53 -11.78 -16.30 14.95
C TYR A 53 -12.63 -17.26 14.07
N PRO A 54 -13.24 -16.75 12.98
CA PRO A 54 -13.31 -15.34 12.60
C PRO A 54 -14.22 -14.53 13.54
N VAL A 55 -13.86 -13.26 13.76
CA VAL A 55 -14.67 -12.33 14.55
C VAL A 55 -15.93 -11.99 13.75
N LYS A 56 -17.07 -12.55 14.15
CA LYS A 56 -18.34 -12.45 13.40
C LYS A 56 -18.73 -11.03 12.98
N GLY A 57 -18.47 -10.03 13.83
CA GLY A 57 -18.76 -8.63 13.53
C GLY A 57 -17.91 -8.02 12.39
N MET A 58 -16.81 -8.66 12.00
CA MET A 58 -15.95 -8.23 10.90
C MET A 58 -16.26 -8.91 9.57
N VAL A 59 -17.07 -9.98 9.56
CA VAL A 59 -17.43 -10.71 8.33
C VAL A 59 -18.07 -9.77 7.29
N PRO A 60 -19.06 -8.91 7.64
CA PRO A 60 -19.66 -8.01 6.66
C PRO A 60 -18.68 -6.98 6.10
N VAL A 61 -17.69 -6.56 6.91
CA VAL A 61 -16.64 -5.64 6.47
C VAL A 61 -15.73 -6.33 5.45
N ALA A 62 -15.39 -7.60 5.67
CA ALA A 62 -14.57 -8.38 4.76
C ALA A 62 -15.29 -8.66 3.43
N GLU A 63 -16.57 -9.02 3.47
CA GLU A 63 -17.41 -9.19 2.27
C GLU A 63 -17.52 -7.88 1.48
N GLU A 64 -17.77 -6.75 2.18
CA GLU A 64 -17.80 -5.43 1.56
C GLU A 64 -16.47 -5.10 0.87
N VAL A 65 -15.33 -5.37 1.52
CA VAL A 65 -14.00 -5.14 0.92
C VAL A 65 -13.81 -5.96 -0.35
N LEU A 66 -14.20 -7.25 -0.37
CA LEU A 66 -14.08 -8.09 -1.57
C LEU A 66 -14.96 -7.57 -2.71
N LYS A 67 -16.22 -7.24 -2.41
CA LYS A 67 -17.17 -6.67 -3.37
C LYS A 67 -16.65 -5.37 -3.99
N PHE A 68 -16.26 -4.40 -3.18
CA PHE A 68 -15.76 -3.12 -3.68
C PHE A 68 -14.38 -3.26 -4.34
N ARG A 69 -13.56 -4.25 -3.95
CA ARG A 69 -12.33 -4.55 -4.67
C ARG A 69 -12.62 -5.00 -6.11
N ALA A 70 -13.64 -5.81 -6.34
CA ALA A 70 -14.02 -6.19 -7.70
C ALA A 70 -14.48 -4.98 -8.53
N LEU A 71 -15.33 -4.12 -7.95
CA LEU A 71 -15.77 -2.87 -8.59
C LEU A 71 -14.61 -1.92 -8.91
N LEU A 72 -13.64 -1.82 -7.99
CA LEU A 72 -12.42 -1.03 -8.21
C LEU A 72 -11.62 -1.54 -9.41
N TYR A 73 -11.38 -2.86 -9.49
CA TYR A 73 -10.63 -3.46 -10.60
C TYR A 73 -11.36 -3.27 -11.94
N HIS A 74 -12.68 -3.51 -11.96
CA HIS A 74 -13.51 -3.29 -13.14
C HIS A 74 -13.48 -1.82 -13.57
N GLY A 75 -13.70 -0.89 -12.64
CA GLY A 75 -13.72 0.54 -12.92
C GLY A 75 -12.39 1.09 -13.45
N VAL A 76 -11.26 0.70 -12.84
CA VAL A 76 -9.93 1.07 -13.36
C VAL A 76 -9.71 0.47 -14.75
N SER A 77 -10.08 -0.78 -14.98
CA SER A 77 -9.97 -1.42 -16.30
C SER A 77 -10.78 -0.67 -17.36
N THR A 78 -12.01 -0.27 -17.04
CA THR A 78 -12.88 0.51 -17.94
C THR A 78 -12.28 1.88 -18.25
N LEU A 79 -11.76 2.60 -17.24
CA LEU A 79 -11.14 3.90 -17.46
C LEU A 79 -9.84 3.81 -18.28
N LEU A 80 -9.03 2.76 -18.09
CA LEU A 80 -7.81 2.54 -18.88
C LEU A 80 -8.08 2.35 -20.38
N GLN A 81 -9.28 1.94 -20.79
CA GLN A 81 -9.66 1.84 -22.20
C GLN A 81 -9.91 3.20 -22.86
N HIS A 82 -10.13 4.25 -22.06
CA HIS A 82 -10.56 5.56 -22.53
C HIS A 82 -9.59 6.69 -22.21
N PHE A 83 -8.67 6.50 -21.26
CA PHE A 83 -7.66 7.48 -20.88
C PHE A 83 -6.26 6.99 -21.21
N PRO A 84 -5.41 7.82 -21.83
CA PRO A 84 -4.01 7.48 -22.06
C PRO A 84 -3.27 7.45 -20.72
N VAL A 85 -2.70 6.28 -20.41
CA VAL A 85 -1.91 6.08 -19.19
C VAL A 85 -0.59 5.42 -19.53
N TRP A 86 0.48 6.03 -19.06
CA TRP A 86 1.85 5.65 -19.36
C TRP A 86 2.52 5.09 -18.11
N ALA A 87 3.20 3.95 -18.24
CA ALA A 87 4.04 3.40 -17.19
C ALA A 87 5.50 3.43 -17.65
N CYS A 88 6.41 3.72 -16.73
CA CYS A 88 7.83 3.67 -17.04
C CYS A 88 8.31 2.21 -17.12
N LYS A 89 9.07 1.88 -18.17
CA LYS A 89 9.66 0.54 -18.36
C LYS A 89 10.60 0.10 -17.24
N TYR A 90 11.20 1.05 -16.51
CA TYR A 90 12.29 0.77 -15.57
C TYR A 90 11.96 1.04 -14.10
N CYS A 91 10.92 1.81 -13.81
CA CYS A 91 10.53 2.15 -12.45
C CYS A 91 9.01 2.15 -12.29
N GLN A 92 8.51 2.37 -11.08
CA GLN A 92 7.07 2.30 -10.79
C GLN A 92 6.31 3.59 -11.16
N GLU A 93 6.98 4.58 -11.76
CA GLU A 93 6.35 5.82 -12.20
C GLU A 93 5.26 5.53 -13.23
N VAL A 94 4.11 6.16 -13.02
CA VAL A 94 2.97 6.18 -13.93
C VAL A 94 2.58 7.62 -14.19
N TYR A 95 2.04 7.90 -15.37
CA TYR A 95 1.51 9.21 -15.71
C TYR A 95 0.22 9.07 -16.50
N VAL A 96 -0.86 9.72 -16.05
CA VAL A 96 -2.13 9.80 -16.78
C VAL A 96 -2.13 11.09 -17.60
N GLY A 97 -2.21 11.00 -18.93
CA GLY A 97 -2.14 12.16 -19.81
C GLY A 97 -1.81 11.79 -21.25
N GLU A 98 -1.98 12.73 -22.18
CA GLU A 98 -1.79 12.49 -23.62
C GLU A 98 -0.41 11.93 -23.98
N SER A 99 0.62 12.38 -23.26
CA SER A 99 1.99 11.88 -23.34
C SER A 99 2.62 11.84 -21.96
N GLY A 100 3.65 11.01 -21.77
CA GLY A 100 4.40 10.96 -20.52
C GLY A 100 5.16 12.26 -20.24
N HIS A 101 5.38 12.58 -18.96
CA HIS A 101 6.09 13.79 -18.55
C HIS A 101 7.60 13.75 -18.87
N LEU A 102 8.24 14.92 -18.88
CA LEU A 102 9.68 15.10 -19.07
C LEU A 102 10.46 15.33 -17.78
N ILE A 103 9.81 15.19 -16.62
CA ILE A 103 10.48 15.28 -15.32
C ILE A 103 11.52 14.17 -15.17
N ARG A 104 12.78 14.55 -14.88
CA ARG A 104 13.92 13.65 -14.75
C ARG A 104 13.97 13.02 -13.35
N THR A 105 13.14 12.02 -13.10
CA THR A 105 13.09 11.25 -11.85
C THR A 105 13.41 9.77 -12.02
N CYS A 106 13.60 9.29 -13.25
CA CYS A 106 13.79 7.87 -13.49
C CYS A 106 15.15 7.39 -12.93
N GLY A 107 15.11 6.24 -12.24
CA GLY A 107 16.30 5.50 -11.81
C GLY A 107 16.94 4.65 -12.91
N GLY A 108 16.32 4.57 -14.09
CA GLY A 108 16.76 3.70 -15.18
C GLY A 108 16.81 2.21 -14.80
N TYR A 109 17.35 1.40 -15.70
CA TYR A 109 17.45 -0.04 -15.49
C TYR A 109 18.25 -0.37 -14.22
N ARG A 110 17.69 -1.24 -13.36
CA ARG A 110 18.27 -1.65 -12.06
C ARG A 110 18.64 -0.47 -11.14
N ARG A 111 18.01 0.70 -11.29
CA ARG A 111 18.26 1.89 -10.46
C ARG A 111 19.72 2.37 -10.46
N ARG A 112 20.47 2.11 -11.54
CA ARG A 112 21.91 2.46 -11.65
C ARG A 112 22.15 3.92 -11.99
N SER A 113 21.26 4.53 -12.78
CA SER A 113 21.40 5.89 -13.26
C SER A 113 20.36 6.77 -12.59
N LYS A 114 20.75 7.89 -11.97
CA LYS A 114 19.78 8.80 -11.35
C LYS A 114 19.37 9.89 -12.33
N ASN A 115 18.18 10.48 -12.10
CA ASN A 115 17.67 11.66 -12.79
C ASN A 115 17.65 11.52 -14.33
N GLN A 116 17.18 10.37 -14.81
CA GLN A 116 16.96 10.14 -16.25
C GLN A 116 15.52 10.49 -16.63
N LEU A 117 15.31 10.72 -17.93
CA LEU A 117 13.97 10.70 -18.50
C LEU A 117 13.39 9.29 -18.42
N HIS A 118 12.07 9.21 -18.33
CA HIS A 118 11.36 7.94 -18.33
C HIS A 118 11.23 7.40 -19.74
N VAL A 119 11.27 6.07 -19.86
CA VAL A 119 10.93 5.38 -21.10
C VAL A 119 9.52 4.84 -20.93
N TRP A 120 8.59 5.51 -21.58
CA TRP A 120 7.16 5.27 -21.43
C TRP A 120 6.67 4.10 -22.28
N THR A 121 5.81 3.28 -21.69
CA THR A 121 5.03 2.23 -22.35
C THR A 121 3.57 2.35 -21.90
N ASN A 122 2.64 1.70 -22.60
CA ASN A 122 1.25 1.64 -22.15
C ASN A 122 1.16 1.03 -20.75
N ALA A 123 0.44 1.69 -19.85
CA ALA A 123 0.22 1.17 -18.50
C ALA A 123 -0.81 0.04 -18.52
N THR A 124 -0.64 -0.90 -17.61
CA THR A 124 -1.57 -2.00 -17.33
C THR A 124 -2.27 -1.76 -15.99
N LEU A 125 -3.28 -2.60 -15.71
CA LEU A 125 -3.99 -2.59 -14.43
C LEU A 125 -3.03 -2.69 -13.22
N ASP A 126 -2.01 -3.55 -13.32
CA ASP A 126 -1.02 -3.77 -12.26
C ASP A 126 -0.09 -2.58 -12.03
N ASN A 127 0.02 -1.65 -13.00
CA ASN A 127 0.74 -0.40 -12.80
C ASN A 127 -0.06 0.60 -11.95
N ILE A 128 -1.40 0.53 -12.00
CA ILE A 128 -2.31 1.40 -11.24
C ILE A 128 -2.62 0.79 -9.87
N LEU A 129 -3.02 -0.48 -9.87
CA LEU A 129 -3.39 -1.27 -8.69
C LEU A 129 -2.25 -2.26 -8.40
N LEU A 130 -1.26 -1.81 -7.65
CA LEU A 130 -0.04 -2.59 -7.38
C LEU A 130 -0.39 -3.93 -6.70
N PRO A 131 -0.14 -5.08 -7.35
CA PRO A 131 -0.48 -6.37 -6.79
C PRO A 131 0.46 -6.73 -5.64
N VAL A 132 -0.11 -6.99 -4.47
CA VAL A 132 0.61 -7.52 -3.30
C VAL A 132 0.11 -8.92 -3.01
N GLN A 133 1.01 -9.89 -3.01
CA GLN A 133 0.70 -11.29 -2.74
C GLN A 133 1.17 -11.71 -1.35
N THR A 134 0.50 -12.72 -0.79
CA THR A 134 0.85 -13.42 0.45
C THR A 134 0.57 -14.91 0.26
N PHE A 135 1.17 -15.75 1.12
CA PHE A 135 0.75 -17.15 1.22
C PHE A 135 -0.68 -17.25 1.73
N HIS A 136 -1.44 -18.15 1.12
CA HIS A 136 -2.75 -18.54 1.59
C HIS A 136 -2.64 -19.42 2.84
N LEU A 137 -3.39 -19.08 3.89
CA LEU A 137 -3.47 -19.87 5.11
C LEU A 137 -4.84 -20.55 5.21
N HIS A 138 -4.88 -21.77 5.75
CA HIS A 138 -6.14 -22.41 6.09
C HIS A 138 -6.76 -21.81 7.34
N ASN A 139 -5.92 -21.46 8.33
CA ASN A 139 -6.35 -20.86 9.59
C ASN A 139 -5.37 -19.78 10.05
N MET A 140 -5.89 -18.70 10.65
CA MET A 140 -5.13 -17.56 11.19
C MET A 140 -3.98 -17.96 12.13
N PHE A 141 -4.16 -19.02 12.90
CA PHE A 141 -3.20 -19.52 13.90
C PHE A 141 -2.62 -20.90 13.54
N GLN A 142 -2.36 -21.14 12.25
CA GLN A 142 -1.70 -22.37 11.81
C GLN A 142 -0.18 -22.38 12.04
N ASN A 143 0.44 -23.53 11.75
CA ASN A 143 1.89 -23.69 11.81
C ASN A 143 2.62 -22.72 10.86
N ILE A 144 3.79 -22.26 11.28
CA ILE A 144 4.61 -21.34 10.48
C ILE A 144 5.13 -22.05 9.23
N ILE A 145 4.79 -21.51 8.06
CA ILE A 145 5.27 -21.97 6.75
C ILE A 145 6.80 -21.86 6.72
N LYS A 146 7.46 -23.00 6.54
CA LYS A 146 8.91 -23.11 6.40
C LYS A 146 9.34 -22.85 4.96
N HIS A 147 10.64 -22.69 4.76
CA HIS A 147 11.17 -22.40 3.43
C HIS A 147 10.95 -23.52 2.40
N HIS A 148 11.02 -24.79 2.80
CA HIS A 148 10.78 -25.89 1.86
C HIS A 148 9.29 -26.01 1.49
N GLU A 149 8.40 -25.69 2.43
CA GLU A 149 6.93 -25.71 2.26
C GLU A 149 6.42 -24.58 1.33
N ARG A 150 7.27 -23.66 0.88
CA ARG A 150 6.84 -22.46 0.14
C ARG A 150 6.13 -22.73 -1.19
N PHE A 151 6.31 -23.91 -1.77
CA PHE A 151 5.66 -24.31 -3.02
C PHE A 151 4.43 -25.18 -2.77
N ASP A 152 4.20 -25.58 -1.51
CA ASP A 152 3.04 -26.35 -1.09
C ASP A 152 1.86 -25.43 -0.69
N HIS A 153 2.10 -24.11 -0.71
CA HIS A 153 1.12 -23.08 -0.39
C HIS A 153 0.92 -22.14 -1.58
N ASP A 154 -0.34 -21.93 -1.93
CA ASP A 154 -0.71 -20.95 -2.95
C ASP A 154 -0.39 -19.53 -2.51
N ARG A 155 -0.17 -18.65 -3.50
CA ARG A 155 -0.06 -17.21 -3.27
C ARG A 155 -1.25 -16.48 -3.84
N ILE A 156 -1.93 -15.72 -3.00
CA ILE A 156 -3.12 -14.96 -3.36
C ILE A 156 -2.94 -13.48 -2.99
N PRO A 157 -3.78 -12.56 -3.50
CA PRO A 157 -3.69 -11.15 -3.14
C PRO A 157 -3.86 -10.94 -1.62
N ALA A 158 -3.02 -10.10 -1.02
CA ALA A 158 -3.00 -9.91 0.44
C ALA A 158 -4.31 -9.37 1.02
N VAL A 159 -5.00 -8.50 0.28
CA VAL A 159 -6.35 -8.04 0.65
C VAL A 159 -7.36 -9.18 0.63
N VAL A 160 -7.25 -10.11 -0.33
CA VAL A 160 -8.15 -11.27 -0.41
C VAL A 160 -7.89 -12.21 0.76
N GLU A 161 -6.63 -12.56 1.02
CA GLU A 161 -6.27 -13.38 2.19
C GLU A 161 -6.77 -12.75 3.50
N LEU A 162 -6.61 -11.44 3.68
CA LEU A 162 -7.12 -10.74 4.87
C LEU A 162 -8.63 -10.91 5.05
N CYS A 163 -9.39 -10.84 3.95
CA CYS A 163 -10.84 -11.01 3.99
C CYS A 163 -11.25 -12.46 4.23
N LEU A 164 -10.56 -13.43 3.62
CA LEU A 164 -10.80 -14.86 3.84
C LEU A 164 -10.55 -15.23 5.31
N GLN A 165 -9.44 -14.77 5.88
CA GLN A 165 -9.16 -14.97 7.30
C GLN A 165 -10.16 -14.27 8.23
N ALA A 166 -10.86 -13.26 7.72
CA ALA A 166 -11.95 -12.58 8.40
C ALA A 166 -13.31 -13.27 8.24
N GLY A 167 -13.37 -14.40 7.55
CA GLY A 167 -14.57 -15.21 7.36
C GLY A 167 -15.42 -14.83 6.15
N ALA A 168 -14.92 -13.99 5.24
CA ALA A 168 -15.62 -13.73 3.98
C ALA A 168 -15.53 -14.95 3.04
N ASN A 169 -16.62 -15.21 2.31
CA ASN A 169 -16.67 -16.25 1.30
C ASN A 169 -16.28 -15.68 -0.08
N SER A 170 -15.43 -16.38 -0.83
CA SER A 170 -14.98 -15.95 -2.16
C SER A 170 -16.00 -16.18 -3.28
N ASN A 171 -17.02 -16.99 -3.04
CA ASN A 171 -18.04 -17.34 -4.04
C ASN A 171 -19.14 -16.30 -4.06
N ASP A 172 -18.84 -15.11 -4.58
CA ASP A 172 -19.80 -14.02 -4.64
C ASP A 172 -20.32 -13.87 -6.08
N GLU A 173 -21.34 -14.67 -6.42
CA GLU A 173 -22.18 -14.53 -7.63
C GLU A 173 -22.69 -13.07 -7.80
N THR A 174 -22.75 -12.34 -6.68
CA THR A 174 -23.10 -10.93 -6.58
C THR A 174 -22.21 -10.00 -7.42
N ILE A 175 -20.93 -10.33 -7.63
CA ILE A 175 -20.00 -9.48 -8.42
C ILE A 175 -20.41 -9.44 -9.89
N HIS A 176 -20.78 -10.58 -10.48
CA HIS A 176 -21.27 -10.64 -11.85
C HIS A 176 -22.56 -9.83 -12.01
N LYS A 177 -23.48 -9.96 -11.04
CA LYS A 177 -24.74 -9.22 -11.03
C LYS A 177 -24.54 -7.70 -10.95
N LEU A 178 -23.66 -7.23 -10.06
CA LEU A 178 -23.34 -5.80 -9.94
C LEU A 178 -22.66 -5.23 -11.19
N SER A 179 -21.78 -6.02 -11.81
CA SER A 179 -21.13 -5.62 -13.07
C SER A 179 -22.18 -5.49 -14.18
N MET A 180 -23.14 -6.42 -14.26
CA MET A 180 -24.25 -6.36 -15.22
C MET A 180 -25.19 -5.18 -14.95
N GLU A 181 -25.52 -4.89 -13.69
CA GLU A 181 -26.34 -3.75 -13.30
C GLU A 181 -25.66 -2.41 -13.63
N LEU A 182 -24.36 -2.32 -13.37
CA LEU A 182 -23.55 -1.15 -13.73
C LEU A 182 -23.50 -0.95 -15.24
N GLU A 183 -23.23 -2.01 -16.01
CA GLU A 183 -23.25 -1.93 -17.47
C GLU A 183 -24.63 -1.56 -18.03
N SER A 184 -25.71 -2.02 -17.39
CA SER A 184 -27.09 -1.65 -17.77
C SER A 184 -27.35 -0.15 -17.57
N TYR A 185 -26.96 0.39 -16.41
CA TYR A 185 -27.09 1.82 -16.10
C TYR A 185 -26.24 2.71 -17.03
N LEU A 186 -25.01 2.27 -17.32
CA LEU A 186 -24.14 2.93 -18.28
C LEU A 186 -24.71 2.86 -19.71
N ARG A 187 -25.51 1.85 -20.07
CA ARG A 187 -26.17 1.77 -21.39
C ARG A 187 -27.30 2.79 -21.55
N THR A 188 -28.00 3.18 -20.48
CA THR A 188 -29.15 4.10 -20.55
C THR A 188 -28.79 5.59 -20.68
N GLU A 189 -27.57 6.00 -20.33
CA GLU A 189 -27.17 7.42 -20.39
C GLU A 189 -26.77 7.85 -21.81
N THR A 190 -27.21 9.03 -22.27
CA THR A 190 -27.02 9.48 -23.66
C THR A 190 -25.67 10.15 -23.93
N SER A 191 -24.94 10.61 -22.91
CA SER A 191 -23.64 11.27 -23.08
C SER A 191 -22.48 10.38 -22.64
N PHE A 192 -21.57 10.06 -23.58
CA PHE A 192 -20.35 9.29 -23.31
C PHE A 192 -19.49 9.90 -22.19
N LYS A 193 -19.38 11.24 -22.13
CA LYS A 193 -18.66 11.95 -21.08
C LYS A 193 -19.24 11.70 -19.69
N LYS A 194 -20.58 11.67 -19.56
CA LYS A 194 -21.25 11.36 -18.29
C LYS A 194 -21.00 9.92 -17.86
N LYS A 195 -20.96 8.96 -18.79
CA LYS A 195 -20.63 7.55 -18.49
C LYS A 195 -19.25 7.41 -17.86
N LEU A 196 -18.24 8.07 -18.45
CA LEU A 196 -16.88 8.08 -17.90
C LEU A 196 -16.82 8.74 -16.52
N MET A 197 -17.55 9.85 -16.34
CA MET A 197 -17.65 10.53 -15.04
C MET A 197 -18.26 9.62 -13.96
N LEU A 198 -19.35 8.92 -14.27
CA LEU A 198 -19.97 7.95 -13.36
C LEU A 198 -19.02 6.81 -13.02
N ALA A 199 -18.36 6.22 -14.03
CA ALA A 199 -17.35 5.19 -13.81
C ALA A 199 -16.21 5.68 -12.90
N GLY A 200 -15.73 6.92 -13.11
CA GLY A 200 -14.74 7.56 -12.23
C GLY A 200 -15.23 7.72 -10.79
N MET A 201 -16.46 8.19 -10.60
CA MET A 201 -17.05 8.39 -9.26
C MET A 201 -17.19 7.08 -8.49
N GLU A 202 -17.69 6.03 -9.15
CA GLU A 202 -17.85 4.72 -8.53
C GLU A 202 -16.51 4.04 -8.24
N THR A 203 -15.57 4.14 -9.17
CA THR A 203 -14.19 3.64 -8.97
C THR A 203 -13.53 4.32 -7.77
N LEU A 204 -13.71 5.64 -7.65
CA LEU A 204 -13.18 6.41 -6.52
C LEU A 204 -13.85 6.00 -5.21
N LYS A 205 -15.18 5.83 -5.20
CA LYS A 205 -15.91 5.32 -4.04
C LYS A 205 -15.41 3.94 -3.63
N ALA A 206 -15.21 3.04 -4.61
CA ALA A 206 -14.70 1.70 -4.37
C ALA A 206 -13.28 1.72 -3.78
N TRP A 207 -12.39 2.56 -4.31
CA TRP A 207 -11.04 2.77 -3.76
C TRP A 207 -11.08 3.18 -2.28
N GLU A 208 -11.91 4.14 -1.93
CA GLU A 208 -12.07 4.62 -0.55
C GLU A 208 -12.65 3.55 0.38
N THR A 209 -13.69 2.85 -0.06
CA THR A 209 -14.31 1.77 0.72
C THR A 209 -13.33 0.63 0.99
N VAL A 210 -12.59 0.16 -0.03
CA VAL A 210 -11.60 -0.91 0.13
C VAL A 210 -10.51 -0.49 1.13
N ARG A 211 -9.96 0.72 1.00
CA ARG A 211 -8.91 1.21 1.91
C ARG A 211 -9.39 1.32 3.35
N SER A 212 -10.59 1.88 3.54
CA SER A 212 -11.21 2.01 4.86
C SER A 212 -11.49 0.63 5.48
N GLY A 213 -12.07 -0.30 4.72
CA GLY A 213 -12.37 -1.65 5.17
C GLY A 213 -11.11 -2.46 5.51
N VAL A 214 -10.07 -2.40 4.68
CA VAL A 214 -8.75 -2.99 5.00
C VAL A 214 -8.19 -2.41 6.29
N GLY A 215 -8.29 -1.09 6.48
CA GLY A 215 -7.90 -0.44 7.73
C GLY A 215 -8.63 -0.99 8.95
N LYS A 216 -9.96 -1.15 8.87
CA LYS A 216 -10.78 -1.76 9.94
C LYS A 216 -10.37 -3.20 10.22
N LEU A 217 -10.17 -4.01 9.17
CA LEU A 217 -9.75 -5.41 9.31
C LEU A 217 -8.37 -5.53 9.97
N LEU A 218 -7.40 -4.67 9.62
CA LEU A 218 -6.06 -4.65 10.22
C LEU A 218 -6.03 -4.27 11.72
N LEU A 219 -7.13 -3.74 12.26
CA LEU A 219 -7.27 -3.54 13.71
C LEU A 219 -7.55 -4.85 14.46
N VAL A 220 -8.16 -5.83 13.80
CA VAL A 220 -8.63 -7.09 14.41
C VAL A 220 -7.79 -8.29 13.96
N TYR A 221 -7.40 -8.31 12.70
CA TYR A 221 -6.66 -9.40 12.07
C TYR A 221 -5.19 -9.00 11.92
N PRO A 222 -4.26 -9.72 12.56
CA PRO A 222 -2.86 -9.38 12.48
C PRO A 222 -2.33 -9.66 11.07
N ALA A 223 -1.61 -8.69 10.52
CA ALA A 223 -0.81 -8.87 9.32
C ALA A 223 0.58 -8.28 9.53
N LYS A 224 1.53 -8.83 8.80
CA LYS A 224 2.96 -8.51 8.89
C LYS A 224 3.51 -8.15 7.52
N VAL A 225 4.40 -7.18 7.49
CA VAL A 225 5.19 -6.81 6.31
C VAL A 225 6.66 -6.92 6.65
N CYS A 226 7.49 -7.27 5.68
CA CYS A 226 8.93 -7.22 5.87
C CYS A 226 9.44 -5.78 5.74
N LYS A 227 10.21 -5.29 6.71
CA LYS A 227 10.81 -3.95 6.67
C LYS A 227 11.69 -3.69 5.44
N HIS A 228 12.30 -4.75 4.90
CA HIS A 228 13.33 -4.65 3.88
C HIS A 228 12.89 -5.12 2.49
N CYS A 229 11.72 -5.76 2.37
CA CYS A 229 11.18 -6.19 1.08
C CYS A 229 9.65 -6.14 1.09
N SER A 230 9.02 -6.14 -0.08
CA SER A 230 7.57 -6.06 -0.23
C SER A 230 6.82 -7.36 0.10
N GLU A 231 7.38 -8.21 0.97
CA GLU A 231 6.73 -9.47 1.37
C GLU A 231 5.73 -9.19 2.49
N VAL A 232 4.51 -9.68 2.32
CA VAL A 232 3.41 -9.54 3.28
C VAL A 232 2.97 -10.93 3.73
N HIS A 233 2.54 -11.02 4.98
CA HIS A 233 1.94 -12.21 5.57
C HIS A 233 0.72 -11.81 6.40
N VAL A 234 -0.46 -12.31 6.04
CA VAL A 234 -1.65 -12.19 6.88
C VAL A 234 -1.58 -13.28 7.95
N GLY A 235 -1.37 -12.88 9.21
CA GLY A 235 -1.12 -13.79 10.32
C GLY A 235 -0.22 -13.17 11.40
N PRO A 236 -0.23 -13.71 12.63
CA PRO A 236 0.49 -13.12 13.76
C PRO A 236 2.02 -13.27 13.67
N SER A 237 2.52 -14.34 13.04
CA SER A 237 3.92 -14.77 13.19
C SER A 237 4.82 -14.45 12.01
N GLY A 238 4.27 -14.30 10.81
CA GLY A 238 5.08 -14.28 9.58
C GLY A 238 5.60 -15.66 9.20
N HIS A 239 5.94 -15.86 7.92
CA HIS A 239 6.53 -17.11 7.45
C HIS A 239 8.06 -17.13 7.61
N LYS A 240 8.64 -18.32 7.45
CA LYS A 240 10.10 -18.56 7.44
C LYS A 240 10.66 -18.87 6.05
N ALA A 241 9.87 -18.67 5.00
CA ALA A 241 10.41 -18.73 3.63
C ALA A 241 11.53 -17.71 3.43
N ARG A 242 12.63 -18.17 2.82
CA ARG A 242 13.86 -17.37 2.60
C ARG A 242 13.78 -16.58 1.30
N LEU A 243 12.80 -15.69 1.18
CA LEU A 243 12.52 -14.91 -0.04
C LEU A 243 13.14 -13.52 0.01
N CYS A 244 13.58 -13.04 1.18
CA CYS A 244 14.16 -11.72 1.31
C CYS A 244 15.51 -11.63 0.57
N GLY A 245 15.57 -10.77 -0.46
CA GLY A 245 16.76 -10.58 -1.30
C GLY A 245 17.87 -9.71 -0.69
N VAL A 246 17.55 -8.93 0.35
CA VAL A 246 18.45 -7.90 0.90
C VAL A 246 19.62 -8.52 1.66
N PHE A 247 19.37 -9.53 2.49
CA PHE A 247 20.38 -10.14 3.36
C PHE A 247 21.02 -11.40 2.78
N LYS A 248 21.27 -11.44 1.48
CA LYS A 248 21.86 -12.62 0.82
C LYS A 248 23.23 -13.00 1.40
N TYR A 249 24.00 -12.01 1.86
CA TYR A 249 25.38 -12.18 2.33
C TYR A 249 25.56 -11.98 3.84
N GLU A 250 24.48 -11.72 4.57
CA GLU A 250 24.53 -11.54 6.03
C GLU A 250 24.10 -12.81 6.77
N SER A 251 24.43 -12.89 8.06
CA SER A 251 24.14 -14.03 8.94
C SER A 251 22.65 -14.37 9.07
N TRP A 252 21.76 -13.45 8.65
CA TRP A 252 20.30 -13.57 8.66
C TRP A 252 19.71 -14.48 7.57
N ARG A 253 20.55 -15.07 6.70
CA ARG A 253 20.20 -16.15 5.75
C ARG A 253 18.88 -15.92 4.98
N ARG A 254 18.68 -14.70 4.43
CA ARG A 254 17.48 -14.32 3.65
C ARG A 254 16.13 -14.44 4.41
N GLY A 255 16.15 -14.38 5.74
CA GLY A 255 14.93 -14.26 6.55
C GLY A 255 14.27 -12.89 6.42
N HIS A 256 13.03 -12.78 6.90
CA HIS A 256 12.25 -11.53 6.89
C HIS A 256 12.32 -10.83 8.25
N PHE A 257 12.35 -9.49 8.23
CA PHE A 257 12.21 -8.66 9.42
C PHE A 257 10.77 -8.17 9.51
N TRP A 258 9.94 -8.92 10.24
CA TRP A 258 8.50 -8.70 10.30
C TRP A 258 8.11 -7.51 11.18
N GLU A 259 7.43 -6.53 10.59
CA GLU A 259 6.78 -5.40 11.25
C GLU A 259 5.26 -5.50 11.09
N LYS A 260 4.49 -4.73 11.88
CA LYS A 260 3.03 -4.70 11.75
C LYS A 260 2.69 -4.05 10.39
N ALA A 261 1.86 -4.73 9.60
CA ALA A 261 1.41 -4.19 8.32
C ALA A 261 0.40 -3.05 8.51
N SER A 262 0.46 -2.10 7.58
CA SER A 262 -0.45 -0.98 7.39
C SER A 262 -1.29 -1.18 6.13
N VAL A 263 -2.23 -0.26 5.88
CA VAL A 263 -3.07 -0.31 4.67
C VAL A 263 -2.23 -0.21 3.40
N ASP A 264 -1.19 0.64 3.39
CA ASP A 264 -0.32 0.83 2.23
C ASP A 264 0.57 -0.37 1.94
N ASP A 265 0.78 -1.28 2.90
CA ASP A 265 1.53 -2.52 2.67
C ASP A 265 0.70 -3.57 1.93
N LEU A 266 -0.62 -3.59 2.15
CA LEU A 266 -1.54 -4.54 1.49
C LEU A 266 -2.15 -3.96 0.21
N LEU A 267 -2.39 -2.64 0.20
CA LEU A 267 -2.94 -1.91 -0.94
C LEU A 267 -2.11 -0.63 -1.16
N PRO A 268 -0.93 -0.74 -1.79
CA PRO A 268 -0.04 0.37 -2.00
C PRO A 268 -0.66 1.43 -2.91
N GLN A 269 -0.33 2.69 -2.64
CA GLN A 269 -0.71 3.82 -3.49
C GLN A 269 0.43 4.08 -4.48
N ASN A 270 0.20 3.87 -5.77
CA ASN A 270 1.16 4.33 -6.76
C ASN A 270 1.00 5.86 -6.91
N VAL A 271 1.90 6.62 -6.28
CA VAL A 271 1.84 8.08 -6.29
C VAL A 271 2.46 8.61 -7.57
N VAL A 272 1.68 9.37 -8.34
CA VAL A 272 2.03 9.91 -9.65
C VAL A 272 2.07 11.44 -9.63
N TRP A 273 2.72 12.04 -10.62
CA TRP A 273 2.59 13.46 -10.91
C TRP A 273 1.17 13.78 -11.38
N HIS A 274 0.54 14.76 -10.74
CA HIS A 274 -0.78 15.27 -11.09
C HIS A 274 -0.66 16.63 -11.77
N ARG A 275 -1.09 16.69 -13.04
CA ARG A 275 -1.23 17.95 -13.79
C ARG A 275 -2.54 18.63 -13.39
N ARG A 276 -2.44 19.85 -12.86
CA ARG A 276 -3.59 20.70 -12.54
C ARG A 276 -4.07 21.47 -13.78
N PRO A 277 -5.31 22.01 -13.79
CA PRO A 277 -5.81 22.78 -14.93
C PRO A 277 -4.91 23.96 -15.34
N GLN A 278 -4.25 24.61 -14.38
CA GLN A 278 -3.33 25.72 -14.60
C GLN A 278 -1.90 25.31 -15.02
N ASP A 279 -1.56 24.03 -14.90
CA ASP A 279 -0.22 23.54 -15.24
C ASP A 279 -0.08 23.31 -16.76
N PRO A 280 1.15 23.43 -17.31
CA PRO A 280 1.39 23.20 -18.72
C PRO A 280 0.97 21.78 -19.16
N PRO A 281 0.56 21.59 -20.42
CA PRO A 281 0.21 20.28 -20.97
C PRO A 281 1.28 19.20 -20.74
N LEU A 282 2.54 19.60 -20.85
CA LEU A 282 3.70 18.75 -20.62
C LEU A 282 4.44 19.21 -19.37
N LEU A 283 4.51 18.33 -18.36
CA LEU A 283 5.22 18.62 -17.13
C LEU A 283 6.73 18.43 -17.32
N VAL A 284 7.49 19.44 -16.91
CA VAL A 284 8.96 19.55 -17.05
C VAL A 284 9.62 19.82 -15.70
N ASP A 285 10.95 19.77 -15.63
CA ASP A 285 11.68 19.87 -14.35
C ASP A 285 11.51 21.23 -13.67
N GLU A 286 11.35 22.31 -14.42
CA GLU A 286 11.25 23.69 -13.94
C GLU A 286 10.04 23.89 -13.02
N GLY A 287 8.93 23.18 -13.28
CA GLY A 287 7.70 23.27 -12.49
C GLY A 287 7.55 22.18 -11.43
N ARG A 288 8.54 21.29 -11.26
CA ARG A 288 8.45 20.10 -10.39
C ARG A 288 7.99 20.42 -8.96
N ASN A 289 8.42 21.56 -8.41
CA ASN A 289 8.07 21.96 -7.04
C ASN A 289 6.62 22.52 -6.92
N TYR A 290 6.00 22.87 -8.04
CA TYR A 290 4.65 23.46 -8.09
C TYR A 290 3.57 22.42 -8.39
N TYR A 291 3.89 21.40 -9.19
CA TYR A 291 2.93 20.37 -9.57
C TYR A 291 2.42 19.57 -8.37
N GLY A 292 1.20 19.07 -8.50
CA GLY A 292 0.58 18.18 -7.54
C GLY A 292 1.05 16.74 -7.68
N HIS A 293 0.69 15.93 -6.70
CA HIS A 293 0.75 14.48 -6.74
C HIS A 293 -0.61 13.89 -6.41
N ALA A 294 -0.85 12.65 -6.84
CA ALA A 294 -2.03 11.90 -6.46
C ALA A 294 -1.74 10.40 -6.53
N PRO A 295 -2.48 9.55 -5.82
CA PRO A 295 -2.54 8.13 -6.18
C PRO A 295 -3.06 7.99 -7.62
N ALA A 296 -2.47 7.10 -8.41
CA ALA A 296 -2.81 6.91 -9.82
C ALA A 296 -4.31 6.67 -10.06
N VAL A 297 -4.97 5.93 -9.15
CA VAL A 297 -6.42 5.72 -9.18
C VAL A 297 -7.19 7.05 -9.06
N ILE A 298 -6.77 7.93 -8.15
CA ILE A 298 -7.42 9.23 -7.93
C ILE A 298 -7.19 10.15 -9.13
N ASP A 299 -5.96 10.20 -9.67
CA ASP A 299 -5.64 10.99 -10.86
C ASP A 299 -6.44 10.52 -12.09
N LEU A 300 -6.57 9.21 -12.28
CA LEU A 300 -7.37 8.61 -13.35
C LEU A 300 -8.86 8.95 -13.22
N CYS A 301 -9.45 8.77 -12.04
CA CYS A 301 -10.86 9.08 -11.80
C CYS A 301 -11.17 10.59 -11.95
N THR A 302 -10.28 11.45 -11.48
CA THR A 302 -10.47 12.92 -11.60
C THR A 302 -10.40 13.39 -13.05
N LYS A 303 -9.50 12.81 -13.87
CA LYS A 303 -9.49 13.04 -15.32
C LYS A 303 -10.72 12.52 -16.03
N ALA A 304 -11.39 11.51 -15.47
CA ALA A 304 -12.72 11.08 -15.92
C ALA A 304 -13.85 12.03 -15.53
N GLY A 305 -13.58 13.05 -14.71
CA GLY A 305 -14.55 14.04 -14.24
C GLY A 305 -15.09 13.75 -12.83
N ALA A 306 -14.58 12.73 -12.13
CA ALA A 306 -14.96 12.48 -10.75
C ALA A 306 -14.42 13.56 -9.82
N ILE A 307 -15.22 13.95 -8.82
CA ILE A 307 -14.79 14.89 -7.79
C ILE A 307 -13.93 14.15 -6.77
N GLN A 308 -12.69 14.60 -6.57
CA GLN A 308 -11.80 14.03 -5.58
C GLN A 308 -12.24 14.34 -4.13
N PRO A 309 -12.02 13.41 -3.18
CA PRO A 309 -12.15 13.69 -1.76
C PRO A 309 -11.18 14.78 -1.29
N SER A 310 -11.64 15.64 -0.39
CA SER A 310 -10.87 16.78 0.13
C SER A 310 -9.52 16.39 0.77
N LYS A 311 -9.40 15.17 1.31
CA LYS A 311 -8.14 14.67 1.89
C LYS A 311 -6.98 14.62 0.89
N TYR A 312 -7.26 14.58 -0.41
CA TYR A 312 -6.24 14.59 -1.46
C TYR A 312 -5.87 16.01 -1.93
N ASN A 313 -6.63 17.05 -1.55
CA ASN A 313 -6.44 18.41 -2.08
C ASN A 313 -5.04 18.96 -1.81
N CYS A 314 -4.47 18.70 -0.63
CA CYS A 314 -3.12 19.13 -0.28
C CYS A 314 -2.06 18.44 -1.14
N MET A 315 -2.21 17.13 -1.35
CA MET A 315 -1.30 16.33 -2.17
C MET A 315 -1.37 16.75 -3.64
N MET A 316 -2.58 16.99 -4.14
CA MET A 316 -2.87 17.42 -5.51
C MET A 316 -2.58 18.91 -5.74
N LYS A 317 -2.30 19.68 -4.68
CA LYS A 317 -2.07 21.13 -4.73
C LYS A 317 -3.13 21.89 -5.53
N VAL A 318 -4.41 21.58 -5.28
CA VAL A 318 -5.56 22.16 -6.00
C VAL A 318 -5.47 23.69 -6.04
N ASP A 319 -5.21 24.32 -4.89
CA ASP A 319 -5.05 25.76 -4.73
C ASP A 319 -3.57 26.21 -4.74
N GLY A 320 -2.67 25.34 -5.18
CA GLY A 320 -1.23 25.64 -5.19
C GLY A 320 -0.87 26.64 -6.29
N LEU A 321 0.18 27.43 -6.04
CA LEU A 321 0.71 28.39 -7.00
C LEU A 321 1.20 27.71 -8.30
N SER A 322 1.18 28.47 -9.39
CA SER A 322 1.80 28.09 -10.66
C SER A 322 3.30 28.39 -10.64
N PRO A 323 4.11 27.66 -11.43
CA PRO A 323 5.50 28.04 -11.65
C PRO A 323 5.58 29.48 -12.20
N PRO A 324 6.61 30.27 -11.84
CA PRO A 324 6.85 31.54 -12.49
C PRO A 324 7.03 31.32 -13.98
N ILE A 325 6.33 32.09 -14.80
CA ILE A 325 6.48 32.07 -16.25
C ILE A 325 7.94 32.47 -16.53
N ALA A 326 8.73 31.56 -17.10
CA ALA A 326 10.05 31.92 -17.58
C ALA A 326 9.86 33.05 -18.59
N ALA A 327 10.39 34.24 -18.29
CA ALA A 327 10.39 35.35 -19.22
C ALA A 327 11.10 34.87 -20.48
N THR A 328 10.33 34.63 -21.54
CA THR A 328 10.87 34.40 -22.87
C THR A 328 11.63 35.66 -23.24
N THR A 329 12.96 35.56 -23.24
CA THR A 329 13.88 36.58 -23.75
C THR A 329 14.22 36.29 -25.19
#